data_AF-A0A2R6EXZ0-F1
#
_entry.id   AF-A0A2R6EXZ0-F1
#
_cell.length_a   1.000
_cell.length_b   1.000
_cell.length_c   1.000
_cell.angle_alpha   90.00
_cell.angle_beta   90.00
_cell.angle_gamma   90.00
#
_symmetry.space_group_name_H-M   'P 1'
#
loop_
_entity.id
_entity.type
_entity.pdbx_description
1 polymer ?
#
loop_
_entity_poly.entity_id
_entity_poly.type
_entity_poly.pdbx_seq_one_letter_code
_entity_poly.pdbx_strand_id
1 'polypeptide(L)'
;METLPSLELRGYELLARYSMDSEESVVQGIAMAFASLDVDPQSQETVIHDIVDTDALRQLQESSDRHVRVSMHLWDHPVVVTPEDVSIYGTEDD
;
A
#
# COMPACT_ATOMS: atom_id res chain seq x y z
N MET A 1 -17.38 1.07 13.92
CA MET A 1 -16.11 1.02 13.17
C MET A 1 -16.36 1.81 11.90
N GLU A 2 -15.78 3.00 11.81
CA GLU A 2 -15.88 3.86 10.63
C GLU A 2 -14.76 3.44 9.69
N THR A 3 -15.11 2.62 8.69
CA THR A 3 -14.22 2.20 7.60
C THR A 3 -13.73 3.48 6.91
N LEU A 4 -12.41 3.65 6.78
CA LEU A 4 -11.90 4.83 6.09
C LEU A 4 -12.39 4.78 4.62
N PRO A 5 -12.93 5.89 4.08
CA PRO A 5 -13.31 5.92 2.67
C PRO A 5 -12.07 5.65 1.82
N SER A 6 -12.25 4.78 0.83
CA SER A 6 -11.23 4.50 -0.18
C SER A 6 -10.83 5.81 -0.82
N LEU A 7 -9.59 6.25 -0.62
CA LEU A 7 -9.19 7.55 -1.12
C LEU A 7 -8.83 7.41 -2.57
N GLU A 8 -9.80 7.71 -3.41
CA GLU A 8 -9.55 8.02 -4.80
C GLU A 8 -8.60 9.22 -4.83
N LEU A 9 -7.31 8.95 -5.10
CA LEU A 9 -6.37 10.01 -5.46
C LEU A 9 -6.97 10.67 -6.71
N ARG A 10 -7.57 11.85 -6.56
CA ARG A 10 -8.25 12.53 -7.68
C ARG A 10 -7.24 12.75 -8.81
N GLY A 11 -7.51 12.16 -9.98
CA GLY A 11 -6.61 12.20 -11.14
C GLY A 11 -5.84 10.91 -11.39
N TYR A 12 -5.90 9.94 -10.47
CA TYR A 12 -5.19 8.67 -10.57
C TYR A 12 -6.18 7.51 -10.74
N GLU A 13 -5.92 6.63 -11.70
CA GLU A 13 -6.70 5.40 -11.89
C GLU A 13 -6.29 4.35 -10.87
N LEU A 14 -7.25 3.74 -10.16
CA LEU A 14 -6.98 2.62 -9.26
C LEU A 14 -6.66 1.38 -10.11
N LEU A 15 -5.40 0.94 -10.09
CA LEU A 15 -4.95 -0.23 -10.84
C LEU A 15 -5.19 -1.52 -10.06
N ALA A 16 -4.87 -1.52 -8.77
CA ALA A 16 -5.07 -2.69 -7.92
C ALA A 16 -5.46 -2.30 -6.51
N ARG A 17 -6.26 -3.15 -5.89
CA ARG A 17 -6.58 -3.08 -4.46
C ARG A 17 -6.50 -4.47 -3.86
N TYR A 18 -5.86 -4.54 -2.71
CA TYR A 18 -5.81 -5.74 -1.88
C TYR A 18 -6.31 -5.40 -0.48
N SER A 19 -7.35 -6.09 -0.03
CA SER A 19 -7.83 -5.98 1.34
C SER A 19 -6.97 -6.89 2.22
N MET A 20 -6.38 -6.31 3.27
CA MET A 20 -5.54 -7.01 4.23
C MET A 20 -6.37 -7.43 5.44
N ASP A 21 -6.15 -8.66 5.89
CA ASP A 21 -6.61 -9.09 7.20
C ASP A 21 -5.74 -8.50 8.32
N SER A 22 -6.29 -8.35 9.53
CA SER A 22 -5.57 -7.75 10.68
C SER A 22 -4.34 -8.53 11.14
N GLU A 23 -4.17 -9.77 10.68
CA GLU A 23 -3.01 -10.62 10.95
C GLU A 23 -1.94 -10.55 9.85
N GLU A 24 -2.26 -9.95 8.70
CA GLU A 24 -1.34 -9.81 7.58
C GLU A 24 -0.38 -8.63 7.77
N SER A 25 0.85 -8.80 7.30
CA SER A 25 1.83 -7.71 7.30
C SER A 25 1.60 -6.78 6.12
N VAL A 26 1.87 -5.48 6.30
CA VAL A 26 1.79 -4.48 5.22
C VAL A 26 2.60 -4.89 4.00
N VAL A 27 3.79 -5.48 4.20
CA VAL A 27 4.63 -6.00 3.11
C VAL A 27 3.91 -7.04 2.27
N GLN A 28 3.20 -7.95 2.93
CA GLN A 28 2.44 -8.99 2.28
C GLN A 28 1.28 -8.37 1.49
N GLY A 29 0.54 -7.42 2.06
CA GLY A 29 -0.52 -6.72 1.33
C GLY A 29 -0.01 -5.96 0.11
N ILE A 30 1.14 -5.28 0.21
CA ILE A 30 1.79 -4.62 -0.93
C ILE A 30 2.19 -5.65 -1.98
N ALA A 31 2.85 -6.73 -1.59
CA ALA A 31 3.25 -7.78 -2.51
C ALA A 31 2.06 -8.41 -3.24
N MET A 32 0.96 -8.67 -2.53
CA MET A 32 -0.27 -9.23 -3.10
C MET A 32 -0.99 -8.25 -4.03
N ALA A 33 -0.99 -6.96 -3.70
CA ALA A 33 -1.53 -5.92 -4.57
C ALA A 33 -0.74 -5.82 -5.88
N PHE A 34 0.61 -5.85 -5.83
CA PHE A 34 1.45 -5.81 -7.03
C PHE A 34 1.41 -7.11 -7.83
N ALA A 35 1.29 -8.26 -7.16
CA ALA A 35 1.09 -9.54 -7.84
C ALA A 35 -0.18 -9.55 -8.70
N SER A 36 -1.22 -8.79 -8.29
CA SER A 36 -2.45 -8.63 -9.09
C SER A 36 -2.23 -7.79 -10.36
N LEU A 37 -1.13 -7.04 -10.44
CA LEU A 37 -0.70 -6.27 -11.61
C LEU A 37 0.35 -6.99 -12.46
N ASP A 38 0.61 -8.28 -12.19
CA ASP A 38 1.70 -9.06 -12.80
C ASP A 38 3.10 -8.44 -12.54
N VAL A 39 3.20 -7.56 -11.54
CA VAL A 39 4.47 -6.98 -11.09
C VAL A 39 5.02 -7.85 -9.98
N ASP A 40 6.10 -8.58 -10.28
CA ASP A 40 6.77 -9.41 -9.28
C ASP A 40 7.71 -8.57 -8.40
N PRO A 41 7.39 -8.36 -7.11
CA PRO A 41 8.18 -7.51 -6.22
C PRO A 41 9.54 -8.11 -5.86
N GLN A 42 9.74 -9.42 -6.07
CA GLN A 42 11.01 -10.12 -5.83
C GLN A 42 11.96 -9.98 -7.03
N SER A 43 11.43 -9.70 -8.22
CA SER A 43 12.17 -9.48 -9.46
C SER A 43 12.61 -8.02 -9.64
N GLN A 44 12.18 -7.13 -8.74
CA GLN A 44 12.56 -5.72 -8.75
C GLN A 44 13.93 -5.50 -8.09
N GLU A 45 14.70 -4.56 -8.64
CA GLU A 45 16.05 -4.23 -8.16
C GLU A 45 16.05 -3.67 -6.72
N THR A 46 14.92 -3.07 -6.30
CA THR A 46 14.70 -2.54 -4.96
C THR A 46 13.55 -3.28 -4.29
N VAL A 47 13.83 -3.92 -3.16
CA VAL A 47 12.83 -4.66 -2.36
C VAL A 47 12.05 -3.71 -1.46
N ILE A 48 10.83 -4.12 -1.06
CA ILE A 48 9.93 -3.30 -0.22
C ILE A 48 10.63 -2.79 1.05
N HIS A 49 11.41 -3.65 1.73
CA HIS A 49 12.15 -3.30 2.94
C HIS A 49 13.24 -2.22 2.75
N ASP A 50 13.69 -2.01 1.51
CA ASP A 50 14.70 -1.00 1.18
C ASP A 50 14.06 0.40 1.04
N ILE A 51 12.77 0.44 0.69
CA ILE A 51 12.01 1.68 0.45
C ILE A 51 11.19 2.07 1.67
N VAL A 52 10.66 1.08 2.41
CA VAL A 52 9.81 1.31 3.57
C VAL A 52 10.25 0.50 4.77
N ASP A 53 10.37 1.19 5.90
CA ASP A 53 10.63 0.54 7.19
C ASP A 53 9.30 -0.02 7.73
N THR A 54 9.17 -1.33 7.63
CA THR A 54 7.93 -2.06 7.88
C THR A 54 7.61 -2.14 9.37
N ASP A 55 8.66 -2.15 10.20
CA ASP A 55 8.56 -2.08 11.65
C ASP A 55 8.08 -0.69 12.09
N ALA A 56 8.61 0.37 11.47
CA ALA A 56 8.14 1.73 11.72
C ALA A 56 6.66 1.91 11.33
N LEU A 57 6.23 1.35 10.19
CA LEU A 57 4.82 1.38 9.78
C LEU A 57 3.91 0.63 10.75
N ARG A 58 4.32 -0.58 11.15
CA ARG A 58 3.60 -1.38 12.13
C ARG A 58 3.48 -0.61 13.46
N GLN A 59 4.59 -0.08 13.95
CA GLN A 59 4.62 0.71 15.19
C GLN A 59 3.74 1.96 15.09
N LEU A 60 3.70 2.61 13.92
CA LEU A 60 2.86 3.79 13.67
C LEU A 60 1.37 3.44 13.71
N GLN A 61 0.98 2.27 13.19
CA GLN A 61 -0.40 1.76 13.29
C GLN A 61 -0.74 1.35 14.73
N GLU A 62 0.14 0.63 15.41
CA GLU A 62 -0.07 0.16 16.79
C GLU A 62 -0.11 1.33 17.80
N SER A 63 0.66 2.40 17.56
CA SER A 63 0.77 3.54 18.47
C SER A 63 -0.28 4.63 18.23
N SER A 64 -1.05 4.54 17.14
CA SER A 64 -2.07 5.55 16.81
C SER A 64 -3.45 5.09 17.24
N ASP A 65 -4.11 5.85 18.12
CA ASP A 65 -5.55 5.71 18.42
C ASP A 65 -6.48 6.04 17.22
N ARG A 66 -5.91 6.33 16.04
CA ARG A 66 -6.63 6.64 14.80
C ARG A 66 -6.11 5.79 13.65
N HIS A 67 -6.99 5.48 12.70
CA HIS A 67 -6.59 4.84 11.46
C HIS A 67 -5.56 5.69 10.72
N VAL A 68 -4.33 5.19 10.63
CA VAL A 68 -3.24 5.83 9.90
C VAL A 68 -3.30 5.40 8.45
N ARG A 69 -3.12 6.38 7.58
CA ARG A 69 -3.04 6.21 6.14
C ARG A 69 -1.67 6.69 5.69
N VAL A 70 -0.96 5.85 4.95
CA VAL A 70 0.35 6.17 4.39
C VAL A 70 0.27 6.14 2.88
N SER A 71 0.80 7.17 2.23
CA SER A 71 0.96 7.23 0.77
C SER A 71 2.44 7.32 0.43
N MET A 72 2.90 6.46 -0.47
CA MET A 72 4.28 6.38 -0.92
C MET A 72 4.33 6.03 -2.41
N HIS A 73 5.49 6.19 -3.04
CA HIS A 73 5.69 5.76 -4.43
C HIS A 73 6.58 4.50 -4.42
N LEU A 74 6.10 3.44 -5.04
CA LEU A 74 6.81 2.16 -5.18
C LEU A 74 6.81 1.77 -6.66
N TRP A 75 7.99 1.55 -7.22
CA TRP A 75 8.18 1.16 -8.62
C TRP A 75 7.40 2.07 -9.60
N ASP A 76 7.55 3.39 -9.43
CA ASP A 76 6.86 4.43 -10.20
C ASP A 76 5.34 4.54 -9.97
N HIS A 77 4.75 3.63 -9.19
CA HIS A 77 3.33 3.66 -8.86
C HIS A 77 3.06 4.35 -7.51
N PRO A 78 2.06 5.24 -7.41
CA PRO A 78 1.55 5.69 -6.14
C PRO A 78 0.86 4.53 -5.42
N VAL A 79 1.27 4.29 -4.18
CA VAL A 79 0.73 3.25 -3.31
C VAL A 79 0.20 3.88 -2.04
N VAL A 80 -1.03 3.53 -1.71
CA VAL A 80 -1.71 3.93 -0.49
C VAL A 80 -1.91 2.70 0.37
N VAL A 81 -1.43 2.77 1.61
CA VAL A 81 -1.57 1.73 2.61
C VAL A 81 -2.42 2.24 3.76
N THR A 82 -3.39 1.44 4.15
CA THR A 82 -4.20 1.56 5.36
C THR A 82 -4.10 0.25 6.14
N PRO A 83 -4.52 0.18 7.41
CA PRO A 83 -4.55 -1.09 8.14
C PRO A 83 -5.48 -2.15 7.54
N GLU A 84 -6.46 -1.74 6.71
CA GLU A 84 -7.48 -2.64 6.13
C GLU A 84 -7.21 -2.95 4.66
N ASP A 85 -6.50 -2.08 3.94
CA ASP A 85 -6.33 -2.18 2.49
C ASP A 85 -5.02 -1.56 1.99
N VAL A 86 -4.48 -2.16 0.93
CA VAL A 86 -3.48 -1.57 0.06
C VAL A 86 -4.12 -1.23 -1.28
N SER A 87 -3.84 -0.04 -1.80
CA SER A 87 -4.31 0.43 -3.10
C SER A 87 -3.14 0.95 -3.92
N ILE A 88 -3.01 0.47 -5.15
CA ILE A 88 -2.00 0.88 -6.13
C ILE A 88 -2.70 1.65 -7.23
N TYR A 89 -2.13 2.79 -7.58
CA TYR A 89 -2.65 3.68 -8.59
C TYR A 89 -1.75 3.69 -9.84
N GLY A 90 -2.32 4.10 -10.97
CA GLY A 90 -1.57 4.38 -12.18
C GLY A 90 -0.66 5.58 -11.98
N THR A 91 0.28 5.80 -12.89
CA THR A 91 0.98 7.09 -12.94
C THR A 91 -0.02 8.15 -13.44
N GLU A 92 0.21 9.44 -13.17
CA GLU A 92 -0.54 10.48 -13.87
C GLU A 92 -0.27 10.32 -15.38
N ASP A 93 -1.26 9.87 -16.13
CA ASP A 93 -1.25 9.90 -17.60
C ASP A 93 -1.43 11.38 -17.99
N ASP A 94 -0.43 11.96 -18.66
CA ASP A 94 -0.43 13.34 -19.19
C ASP A 94 -1.43 13.52 -20.34
#